data_AF-A0A7W1XB20-F1
#
_entry.id   AF-A0A7W1XB20-F1
#
_cell.length_a   1.000
_cell.length_b   1.000
_cell.length_c   1.000
_cell.angle_alpha   90.00
_cell.angle_beta   90.00
_cell.angle_gamma   90.00
#
_symmetry.space_group_name_H-M   'P 1'
#
loop_
_entity.id
_entity.type
_entity.pdbx_description
1 polymer ?
#
loop_
_entity_poly.entity_id
_entity_poly.type
_entity_poly.pdbx_seq_one_letter_code
_entity_poly.pdbx_strand_id
1 'polypeptide(L)'
;MNTVILAVASIVFVILVLAMFLQRPYAMRYGKFVLPVILPFSIGLLLGLKLDYQFKQSLWEIFFFFLVYVLLTALLLFFAMRQNWLLTGLALVMIVISVSRASGYIIASNQTEYLVTQGSSPYVVVDTYKDGFVMMPVDLKRHVILPEVLFVDQAEQIKDSLRLREIKTGPLTVEGKRD
;
A
#
# COMPACT_ATOMS: atom_id res chain seq x y z
N MET A 1 -6.18 5.66 10.15
CA MET A 1 -6.92 4.64 10.93
C MET A 1 -7.11 3.33 10.15
N ASN A 2 -7.48 3.37 8.86
CA ASN A 2 -7.68 2.16 8.04
C ASN A 2 -6.42 1.27 7.91
N THR A 3 -5.21 1.83 7.79
CA THR A 3 -3.99 1.05 7.57
C THR A 3 -3.56 0.22 8.77
N VAL A 4 -3.74 0.73 10.00
CA VAL A 4 -3.43 0.02 11.24
C VAL A 4 -4.41 -1.13 11.45
N ILE A 5 -5.71 -0.88 11.24
CA ILE A 5 -6.76 -1.91 11.33
C ILE A 5 -6.52 -3.01 10.29
N LEU A 6 -6.15 -2.63 9.05
CA LEU A 6 -5.82 -3.58 7.99
C LEU A 6 -4.58 -4.43 8.35
N ALA A 7 -3.55 -3.81 8.91
CA ALA A 7 -2.35 -4.52 9.35
C ALA A 7 -2.66 -5.53 10.47
N VAL A 8 -3.42 -5.13 11.50
CA VAL A 8 -3.84 -6.03 12.58
C VAL A 8 -4.70 -7.17 12.05
N ALA A 9 -5.67 -6.88 11.19
CA ALA A 9 -6.51 -7.90 10.56
C ALA A 9 -5.69 -8.89 9.72
N SER A 10 -4.68 -8.41 8.98
CA SER A 10 -3.79 -9.27 8.19
C SER A 10 -2.95 -10.20 9.07
N ILE A 11 -2.44 -9.70 10.20
CA ILE A 11 -1.67 -10.51 11.17
C ILE A 11 -2.55 -11.61 11.78
N VAL A 12 -3.75 -11.25 12.23
CA VAL A 12 -4.71 -12.20 12.80
C VAL A 12 -5.08 -13.28 11.79
N PHE A 13 -5.33 -12.89 10.53
CA PHE A 13 -5.64 -13.82 9.46
C PHE A 13 -4.49 -14.81 9.19
N VAL A 14 -3.25 -14.33 9.09
CA VAL A 14 -2.09 -15.19 8.85
C VAL A 14 -1.85 -16.14 10.03
N ILE A 15 -1.99 -15.68 11.28
CA ILE A 15 -1.89 -16.53 12.47
C ILE A 15 -2.98 -17.61 12.47
N LEU A 16 -4.21 -17.26 12.10
CA LEU A 16 -5.33 -18.20 12.03
C LEU A 16 -5.10 -19.27 10.96
N VAL A 17 -4.61 -18.87 9.77
CA VAL A 17 -4.23 -19.81 8.70
C VAL A 17 -3.10 -20.73 9.16
N LEU A 18 -2.09 -20.19 9.86
CA LEU A 18 -0.99 -20.98 10.42
C LEU A 18 -1.48 -21.99 11.47
N ALA A 19 -2.36 -21.56 12.37
CA ALA A 19 -2.94 -22.41 13.41
C ALA A 19 -3.76 -23.54 12.80
N MET A 20 -4.60 -23.25 11.80
CA MET A 20 -5.36 -24.26 11.07
C MET A 20 -4.45 -25.25 10.34
N PHE A 21 -3.34 -24.77 9.76
CA PHE A 21 -2.35 -25.60 9.09
C PHE A 21 -1.64 -26.57 10.05
N LEU A 22 -1.25 -26.09 11.23
CA LEU A 22 -0.54 -26.90 12.23
C LEU A 22 -1.46 -27.91 12.95
N GLN A 23 -2.75 -27.60 13.11
CA GLN A 23 -3.69 -28.49 13.81
C GLN A 23 -4.26 -29.63 12.95
N ARG A 24 -4.23 -29.50 11.61
CA ARG A 24 -4.86 -30.48 10.69
C ARG A 24 -3.79 -31.29 9.93
N PRO A 25 -3.63 -32.61 10.19
CA PRO A 25 -2.58 -33.42 9.57
C PRO A 25 -2.70 -33.52 8.03
N TYR A 26 -3.93 -33.51 7.50
CA TYR A 26 -4.17 -33.45 6.05
C TYR A 26 -3.72 -32.11 5.44
N ALA A 27 -3.95 -31.00 6.13
CA ALA A 27 -3.49 -29.68 5.69
C ALA A 27 -1.96 -29.60 5.72
N MET A 28 -1.31 -30.20 6.70
CA MET A 28 0.15 -30.23 6.78
C MET A 28 0.81 -31.02 5.62
N ARG A 29 0.17 -32.11 5.17
CA ARG A 29 0.71 -32.98 4.10
C ARG A 29 0.68 -32.33 2.72
N TYR A 30 -0.44 -31.71 2.35
CA TYR A 30 -0.64 -31.09 1.03
C TYR A 30 -0.41 -29.57 1.04
N GLY A 31 -0.80 -28.91 2.13
CA GLY A 31 -0.72 -27.46 2.27
C GLY A 31 0.71 -26.93 2.25
N LYS A 32 1.72 -27.72 2.60
CA LYS A 32 3.14 -27.31 2.50
C LYS A 32 3.56 -26.91 1.08
N PHE A 33 2.90 -27.44 0.05
CA PHE A 33 3.16 -27.10 -1.35
C PHE A 33 2.12 -26.15 -1.92
N VAL A 34 0.87 -26.28 -1.47
CA VAL A 34 -0.27 -25.58 -2.04
C VAL A 34 -0.45 -24.18 -1.41
N LEU A 35 -0.33 -24.05 -0.09
CA LEU A 35 -0.55 -22.77 0.60
C LEU A 35 0.45 -21.67 0.20
N PRO A 36 1.75 -21.95 0.01
CA PRO A 36 2.70 -20.93 -0.43
C PRO A 36 2.35 -20.30 -1.76
N VAL A 37 1.62 -21.01 -2.63
CA VAL A 37 1.20 -20.51 -3.94
C VAL A 37 -0.17 -19.84 -3.85
N ILE A 38 -1.14 -20.49 -3.20
CA ILE A 38 -2.51 -20.00 -3.12
C ILE A 38 -2.62 -18.69 -2.33
N LEU A 39 -1.85 -18.53 -1.24
CA LEU A 39 -1.95 -17.33 -0.40
C LEU A 39 -1.51 -16.05 -1.13
N PRO A 40 -0.30 -15.98 -1.75
CA PRO A 40 0.07 -14.81 -2.54
C PRO A 40 -0.85 -14.60 -3.75
N PHE A 41 -1.30 -15.70 -4.38
CA PHE A 41 -2.17 -15.63 -5.56
C PHE A 41 -3.53 -15.03 -5.22
N SER A 42 -4.15 -15.44 -4.10
CA SER A 42 -5.45 -14.91 -3.68
C SER A 42 -5.36 -13.43 -3.31
N ILE A 43 -4.29 -13.01 -2.65
CA ILE A 43 -4.03 -11.60 -2.34
C ILE A 43 -3.85 -10.80 -3.64
N GLY A 44 -3.05 -11.29 -4.57
CA GLY A 44 -2.85 -10.66 -5.87
C GLY A 44 -4.16 -10.52 -6.66
N LEU A 45 -5.00 -11.56 -6.64
CA LEU A 45 -6.31 -11.55 -7.29
C LEU A 45 -7.27 -10.56 -6.64
N LEU A 46 -7.32 -10.48 -5.31
CA LEU A 46 -8.12 -9.48 -4.58
C LEU A 46 -7.68 -8.05 -4.89
N LEU A 47 -6.36 -7.81 -5.03
CA LEU A 47 -5.84 -6.51 -5.45
C LEU A 47 -6.18 -6.20 -6.91
N GLY A 48 -6.09 -7.19 -7.80
CA GLY A 48 -6.43 -7.03 -9.22
C GLY A 48 -7.93 -6.82 -9.49
N LEU A 49 -8.81 -7.34 -8.62
CA LEU A 49 -10.26 -7.12 -8.72
C LEU A 49 -10.69 -5.69 -8.38
N LYS A 50 -9.83 -4.89 -7.73
CA LYS A 50 -10.11 -3.44 -7.60
C LYS A 50 -9.89 -2.78 -8.96
N LEU A 51 -11.00 -2.64 -9.69
CA LEU A 51 -11.12 -2.22 -11.09
C LEU A 51 -10.53 -0.85 -11.45
N ASP A 52 -10.16 -0.02 -10.46
CA ASP A 52 -9.63 1.34 -10.67
C ASP A 52 -8.09 1.42 -10.64
N TYR A 53 -7.37 0.30 -10.44
CA TYR A 53 -5.91 0.31 -10.39
C TYR A 53 -5.27 0.32 -11.78
N GLN A 54 -4.50 1.36 -12.10
CA GLN A 54 -3.62 1.38 -13.26
C GLN A 54 -2.29 0.72 -12.89
N PHE A 55 -2.12 -0.53 -13.30
CA PHE A 55 -0.84 -1.23 -13.15
C PHE A 55 0.19 -0.67 -14.12
N LYS A 56 0.99 0.29 -13.66
CA LYS A 56 2.16 0.81 -14.40
C LYS A 56 3.36 -0.13 -14.38
N GLN A 57 3.33 -1.19 -13.55
CA GLN A 57 4.43 -2.14 -13.41
C GLN A 57 4.45 -3.16 -14.55
N SER A 58 5.67 -3.57 -14.93
CA SER A 58 5.86 -4.63 -15.91
C SER A 58 5.32 -5.96 -15.39
N LEU A 59 4.69 -6.76 -16.26
CA LEU A 59 4.24 -8.13 -15.93
C LEU A 59 5.38 -8.98 -15.35
N TRP A 60 6.61 -8.73 -15.78
CA TRP A 60 7.79 -9.43 -15.26
C TRP A 60 8.08 -9.09 -13.79
N GLU A 61 7.91 -7.82 -13.39
CA GLU A 61 8.08 -7.40 -12.00
C GLU A 61 7.01 -8.02 -11.11
N ILE A 62 5.76 -8.02 -11.56
CA ILE A 62 4.64 -8.65 -10.84
C ILE A 62 4.93 -10.15 -10.63
N PHE A 63 5.38 -10.85 -11.68
CA PHE A 63 5.75 -12.26 -11.60
C PHE A 63 6.94 -12.50 -10.65
N PHE A 64 7.96 -11.65 -10.71
CA PHE A 64 9.11 -11.73 -9.80
C PHE A 64 8.70 -11.56 -8.34
N PHE A 65 7.91 -10.51 -8.03
CA PHE A 65 7.40 -10.29 -6.68
C PHE A 65 6.51 -11.44 -6.21
N PHE A 66 5.66 -11.98 -7.09
CA PHE A 66 4.87 -13.16 -6.79
C PHE A 66 5.75 -14.35 -6.38
N LEU A 67 6.80 -14.65 -7.14
CA LEU A 67 7.73 -15.74 -6.82
C LEU A 67 8.44 -15.53 -5.47
N VAL A 68 8.85 -14.29 -5.18
CA VAL A 68 9.45 -13.92 -3.89
C VAL A 68 8.47 -14.16 -2.74
N TYR A 69 7.20 -13.77 -2.88
CA TYR A 69 6.19 -14.03 -1.85
C TYR A 69 5.88 -15.52 -1.67
N VAL A 70 5.88 -16.31 -2.75
CA VAL A 70 5.75 -17.77 -2.67
C VAL A 70 6.90 -18.36 -1.86
N LEU A 71 8.15 -17.94 -2.14
CA LEU A 71 9.33 -18.39 -1.40
C LEU A 71 9.27 -18.02 0.09
N LEU A 72 8.91 -16.77 0.40
CA LEU A 72 8.79 -16.30 1.79
C LEU A 72 7.72 -17.07 2.56
N THR A 73 6.57 -17.33 1.93
CA THR A 73 5.47 -18.09 2.54
C THR A 73 5.87 -19.55 2.74
N ALA A 74 6.60 -20.15 1.79
CA ALA A 74 7.14 -21.51 1.93
C ALA A 74 8.15 -21.61 3.08
N LEU A 75 9.05 -20.63 3.21
CA LEU A 75 10.02 -20.56 4.32
C LEU A 75 9.31 -20.42 5.67
N LEU A 76 8.29 -19.56 5.75
CA LEU A 76 7.47 -19.39 6.95
C LEU A 76 6.81 -20.71 7.38
N LEU A 77 6.20 -21.44 6.44
CA LEU A 77 5.61 -22.75 6.74
C LEU A 77 6.67 -23.79 7.12
N PHE A 78 7.82 -23.80 6.44
CA PHE A 78 8.92 -24.70 6.74
C PHE A 78 9.45 -24.51 8.17
N PHE A 79 9.65 -23.27 8.61
CA PHE A 79 10.08 -22.97 9.98
C PHE A 79 8.99 -23.27 11.01
N ALA A 80 7.73 -23.00 10.68
CA ALA A 80 6.59 -23.34 11.55
C ALA A 80 6.48 -24.86 11.76
N MET A 81 6.67 -25.65 10.71
CA MET A 81 6.68 -27.12 10.79
C MET A 81 7.83 -27.66 11.65
N ARG A 82 8.99 -26.99 11.65
CA ARG A 82 10.12 -27.32 12.52
C ARG A 82 9.99 -26.76 13.94
N GLN A 83 8.86 -26.13 14.29
CA GLN A 83 8.60 -25.50 15.59
C GLN A 83 9.63 -24.42 15.96
N ASN A 84 10.30 -23.83 14.97
CA ASN A 84 11.23 -22.72 15.17
C ASN A 84 10.44 -21.40 15.23
N TRP A 85 9.78 -21.14 16.37
CA TRP A 85 8.89 -20.00 16.56
C TRP A 85 9.57 -18.64 16.34
N LEU A 86 10.86 -18.52 16.68
CA LEU A 86 11.62 -17.29 16.49
C LEU A 86 11.79 -16.94 15.00
N LEU A 87 12.25 -17.90 14.19
CA LEU A 87 12.38 -17.72 12.74
C LEU A 87 11.02 -17.57 12.05
N THR A 88 10.00 -18.27 12.54
CA THR A 88 8.62 -18.15 12.03
C THR A 88 8.08 -16.72 12.26
N GLY A 89 8.28 -16.18 13.47
CA GLY A 89 7.92 -14.80 13.80
C GLY A 89 8.68 -13.78 12.95
N LEU A 90 9.99 -13.99 12.75
CA LEU A 90 10.80 -13.11 11.89
C LEU A 90 10.32 -13.11 10.44
N ALA A 91 10.04 -14.30 9.88
CA ALA A 91 9.51 -14.43 8.53
C ALA A 91 8.13 -13.76 8.38
N LEU A 92 7.27 -13.88 9.40
CA LEU A 92 5.97 -13.22 9.42
C LEU A 92 6.11 -11.70 9.40
N VAL A 93 6.97 -11.14 10.26
CA VAL A 93 7.21 -9.69 10.32
C VAL A 93 7.73 -9.17 8.98
N MET A 94 8.66 -9.91 8.35
CA MET A 94 9.21 -9.54 7.04
C MET A 94 8.11 -9.50 5.95
N ILE A 95 7.22 -10.49 5.91
CA ILE A 95 6.08 -10.52 4.98
C ILE A 95 5.15 -9.34 5.24
N VAL A 96 4.79 -9.07 6.50
CA VAL A 96 3.87 -7.98 6.87
C VAL A 96 4.45 -6.62 6.48
N ILE A 97 5.73 -6.36 6.75
CA ILE A 97 6.39 -5.11 6.38
C ILE A 97 6.40 -4.95 4.85
N SER A 98 6.77 -6.02 4.13
CA SER A 98 6.83 -6.01 2.67
C SER A 98 5.45 -5.72 2.05
N VAL A 99 4.41 -6.45 2.48
CA VAL A 99 3.02 -6.25 2.01
C VAL A 99 2.52 -4.85 2.35
N SER A 100 2.83 -4.35 3.55
CA SER A 100 2.43 -2.99 3.97
C SER A 100 3.06 -1.91 3.09
N ARG A 101 4.36 -2.05 2.77
CA ARG A 101 5.04 -1.14 1.85
C ARG A 101 4.48 -1.22 0.43
N ALA A 102 4.30 -2.42 -0.10
CA ALA A 102 3.77 -2.62 -1.45
C ALA A 102 2.34 -2.05 -1.57
N SER A 103 1.48 -2.36 -0.61
CA SER A 103 0.11 -1.83 -0.56
C SER A 103 0.09 -0.31 -0.44
N GLY A 104 0.91 0.27 0.44
CA GLY A 104 1.04 1.73 0.57
C GLY A 104 1.50 2.41 -0.72
N TYR A 105 2.47 1.82 -1.41
CA TYR A 105 2.93 2.32 -2.71
C TYR A 105 1.86 2.22 -3.79
N ILE A 106 1.14 1.09 -3.87
CA ILE A 106 0.05 0.88 -4.84
C ILE A 106 -1.08 1.89 -4.58
N ILE A 107 -1.47 2.10 -3.32
CA ILE A 107 -2.49 3.09 -2.96
C ILE A 107 -2.03 4.50 -3.32
N ALA A 108 -0.81 4.89 -2.96
CA ALA A 108 -0.28 6.22 -3.23
C ALA A 108 -0.13 6.50 -4.74
N SER A 109 0.32 5.51 -5.52
CA SER A 109 0.48 5.65 -6.98
C SER A 109 -0.85 5.74 -7.74
N ASN A 110 -1.95 5.29 -7.12
CA ASN A 110 -3.29 5.33 -7.71
C ASN A 110 -4.21 6.30 -6.94
N GLN A 111 -3.64 7.23 -6.19
CA GLN A 111 -4.42 8.29 -5.57
C GLN A 111 -4.98 9.21 -6.66
N THR A 112 -6.29 9.16 -6.87
CA THR A 112 -6.98 9.92 -7.92
C THR A 112 -7.65 11.20 -7.41
N GLU A 113 -7.72 11.34 -6.09
CA GLU A 113 -8.46 12.38 -5.39
C GLU A 113 -7.47 13.26 -4.61
N TYR A 114 -7.48 14.54 -4.93
CA TYR A 114 -6.62 15.55 -4.29
C TYR A 114 -7.48 16.72 -3.81
N LEU A 115 -7.08 17.30 -2.67
CA LEU A 115 -7.62 18.55 -2.19
C LEU A 115 -6.90 19.70 -2.89
N VAL A 116 -7.64 20.50 -3.65
CA VAL A 116 -7.11 21.60 -4.46
C VAL A 116 -7.68 22.94 -3.99
N THR A 117 -6.85 23.97 -3.93
CA THR A 117 -7.29 25.35 -3.64
C THR A 117 -8.04 25.95 -4.84
N GLN A 118 -9.08 26.73 -4.56
CA GLN A 118 -9.82 27.48 -5.58
C GLN A 118 -9.15 28.85 -5.82
N GLY A 119 -8.47 29.00 -6.98
CA GLY A 119 -7.80 30.25 -7.36
C GLY A 119 -7.21 30.19 -8.77
N SER A 120 -6.63 31.31 -9.24
CA SER A 120 -5.95 31.40 -10.54
C SER A 120 -4.67 30.55 -10.61
N SER A 121 -4.09 30.22 -9.46
CA SER A 121 -2.92 29.36 -9.29
C SER A 121 -3.28 28.27 -8.26
N PRO A 122 -3.78 27.11 -8.71
CA PRO A 122 -4.23 26.05 -7.81
C PRO A 122 -3.05 25.35 -7.14
N TYR A 123 -3.22 25.05 -5.86
CA TYR A 123 -2.30 24.26 -5.04
C TYR A 123 -2.98 22.96 -4.62
N VAL A 124 -2.24 21.86 -4.61
CA VAL A 124 -2.66 20.56 -4.11
C VAL A 124 -2.08 20.33 -2.72
N VAL A 125 -2.91 19.84 -1.80
CA VAL A 125 -2.42 19.32 -0.51
C VAL A 125 -1.78 17.96 -0.74
N VAL A 126 -0.46 17.89 -0.52
CA VAL A 126 0.35 16.67 -0.70
C VAL A 126 0.50 15.91 0.61
N ASP A 127 0.60 16.64 1.72
CA ASP A 127 0.71 16.05 3.06
C ASP A 127 0.10 16.97 4.13
N THR A 128 -0.12 16.41 5.32
CA THR A 128 -0.53 17.10 6.53
C THR A 128 0.56 16.94 7.57
N TYR A 129 1.10 18.04 8.10
CA TYR A 129 2.10 18.00 9.16
C TYR A 129 1.64 18.85 10.35
N LYS A 130 1.38 18.16 11.47
CA LYS A 130 0.72 18.74 12.66
C LYS A 130 -0.60 19.41 12.25
N ASP A 131 -0.76 20.68 12.58
CA ASP A 131 -1.92 21.50 12.24
C ASP A 131 -1.72 22.26 10.92
N GLY A 132 -0.76 21.86 10.08
CA GLY A 132 -0.47 22.51 8.81
C GLY A 132 -0.66 21.60 7.60
N PHE A 133 -0.99 22.20 6.47
CA PHE A 133 -0.98 21.57 5.15
C PHE A 133 0.35 21.82 4.44
N VAL A 134 0.90 20.77 3.84
CA VAL A 134 1.98 20.87 2.87
C VAL A 134 1.34 20.94 1.49
N MET A 135 1.40 22.11 0.88
CA MET A 135 0.81 22.41 -0.42
C MET A 135 1.89 22.53 -1.48
N MET A 136 1.61 22.02 -2.68
CA MET A 136 2.46 22.21 -3.86
C MET A 136 1.63 22.77 -5.01
N PRO A 137 2.16 23.70 -5.83
CA PRO A 137 1.44 24.21 -6.98
C PRO A 137 1.20 23.10 -7.99
N VAL A 138 -0.01 23.06 -8.55
CA VAL A 138 -0.41 22.06 -9.53
C VAL A 138 -0.79 22.74 -10.85
N ASP A 139 -0.35 22.19 -11.97
CA ASP A 139 -0.95 22.48 -13.27
C ASP A 139 -1.99 21.40 -13.59
N LEU A 140 -3.26 21.72 -13.31
CA LEU A 140 -4.39 20.82 -13.56
C LEU A 140 -4.57 20.47 -15.05
N LYS A 141 -4.06 21.29 -15.98
CA LYS A 141 -4.13 20.97 -17.42
C LYS A 141 -3.09 19.92 -17.80
N ARG A 142 -1.91 20.00 -17.20
CA ARG A 142 -0.78 19.10 -17.48
C ARG A 142 -0.72 17.88 -16.55
N HIS A 143 -1.52 17.85 -15.49
CA HIS A 143 -1.47 16.82 -14.43
C HIS A 143 -0.10 16.73 -13.75
N VAL A 144 0.55 17.89 -13.59
CA VAL A 144 1.91 18.01 -13.04
C VAL A 144 1.90 18.80 -11.73
N ILE A 145 2.60 18.28 -10.72
CA ILE A 145 2.91 18.98 -9.48
C ILE A 145 4.31 19.58 -9.61
N LEU A 146 4.42 20.88 -9.34
CA LEU A 146 5.68 21.62 -9.33
C LEU A 146 6.39 21.43 -7.98
N PRO A 147 7.73 21.34 -7.93
CA PRO A 147 8.49 21.00 -6.72
C PRO A 147 8.60 22.14 -5.68
N GLU A 148 7.74 23.16 -5.76
CA GLU A 148 7.72 24.26 -4.80
C GLU A 148 6.83 23.91 -3.60
N VAL A 149 7.39 23.94 -2.39
CA VAL A 149 6.67 23.57 -1.16
C VAL A 149 6.18 24.82 -0.45
N LEU A 150 4.86 24.92 -0.25
CA LEU A 150 4.22 25.92 0.59
C LEU A 150 3.69 25.24 1.85
N PHE A 151 4.15 25.68 3.02
CA PHE A 151 3.59 25.25 4.29
C PHE A 151 2.51 26.24 4.74
N VAL A 152 1.31 25.75 4.99
CA VAL A 152 0.16 26.57 5.39
C VAL A 152 -0.39 26.08 6.73
N ASP A 153 -0.39 26.95 7.74
CA ASP A 153 -1.01 26.64 9.03
C ASP A 153 -2.55 26.66 8.91
N GLN A 154 -3.22 25.58 9.34
CA GLN A 154 -4.69 25.47 9.28
C GLN A 154 -5.36 26.46 10.21
N ALA A 155 -4.75 26.77 11.36
CA ALA A 155 -5.36 27.61 12.39
C ALA A 155 -5.50 29.07 11.94
N GLU A 156 -4.54 29.56 11.13
CA GLU A 156 -4.53 30.94 10.65
C GLU A 156 -5.32 31.13 9.35
N GLN A 157 -5.29 30.19 8.39
CA GLN A 157 -5.86 30.41 7.06
C GLN A 157 -7.26 29.80 6.80
N ILE A 158 -7.75 28.87 7.64
CA ILE A 158 -9.16 28.43 7.57
C ILE A 158 -10.10 29.59 7.93
N LYS A 159 -9.63 30.55 8.74
CA LYS A 159 -10.39 31.76 9.07
C LYS A 159 -10.56 32.73 7.91
N ASP A 160 -9.63 32.76 6.95
CA ASP A 160 -9.52 33.91 6.04
C ASP A 160 -9.86 33.69 4.56
N SER A 161 -9.94 32.47 4.00
CA SER A 161 -10.56 32.22 2.67
C SER A 161 -10.22 30.87 2.01
N LEU A 162 -9.45 29.98 2.64
CA LEU A 162 -8.91 28.82 1.94
C LEU A 162 -9.98 27.74 1.68
N ARG A 163 -10.68 27.88 0.55
CA ARG A 163 -11.69 26.92 0.07
C ARG A 163 -11.00 25.78 -0.66
N LEU A 164 -10.78 24.68 0.06
CA LEU A 164 -10.35 23.42 -0.52
C LEU A 164 -11.55 22.71 -1.13
N ARG A 165 -11.39 22.24 -2.38
CA ARG A 165 -12.35 21.34 -3.02
C ARG A 165 -11.65 20.04 -3.36
N GLU A 166 -12.32 18.94 -3.07
CA GLU A 166 -11.91 17.64 -3.56
C GLU A 166 -12.17 17.57 -5.06
N ILE A 167 -11.11 17.36 -5.83
CA ILE A 167 -11.17 17.21 -7.28
C ILE A 167 -10.59 15.84 -7.64
N LYS A 168 -11.35 15.09 -8.42
CA LYS A 168 -10.91 13.84 -9.02
C LYS A 168 -10.12 14.16 -10.29
N THR A 169 -8.81 14.32 -10.15
CA THR A 169 -7.89 14.66 -11.25
C THR A 169 -7.20 13.42 -11.84
N GLY A 170 -7.28 12.26 -11.18
CA GLY A 170 -6.41 11.14 -11.52
C GLY A 170 -4.99 11.34 -10.97
N PRO A 171 -4.06 10.39 -11.23
CA PRO A 171 -2.73 10.42 -10.63
C PRO A 171 -1.89 11.58 -11.16
N LEU A 172 -1.34 12.39 -10.26
CA LEU A 172 -0.47 13.52 -10.61
C LEU A 172 1.00 13.10 -10.65
N THR A 173 1.76 13.61 -11.62
CA THR A 173 3.22 13.39 -11.74
C THR A 173 4.00 14.59 -11.24
N VAL A 174 5.11 14.35 -10.52
CA VAL A 174 5.99 15.45 -10.06
C VAL A 174 6.97 15.81 -11.16
N GLU A 175 7.05 17.10 -11.52
CA GLU A 175 8.00 17.58 -12.52
C GLU A 175 9.44 17.35 -12.04
N GLY A 176 10.26 16.71 -12.88
CA GLY A 176 11.68 16.45 -12.59
C GLY A 176 12.02 15.05 -12.09
N LYS A 177 11.03 14.17 -11.85
CA LYS A 177 11.28 12.74 -11.64
C LYS A 177 11.40 12.06 -13.00
N ARG A 178 12.63 11.94 -13.53
CA ARG A 178 12.93 11.06 -14.68
C ARG A 178 12.67 9.62 -14.23
N ASP A 179 11.88 8.91 -15.04
CA ASP A 179 11.63 7.47 -14.95
C ASP A 179 12.92 6.65 -14.87
#